data_AF-M9RDR2-F1
#
_entry.id   AF-M9RDR2-F1
#
_cell.length_a   1.000
_cell.length_b   1.000
_cell.length_c   1.000
_cell.angle_alpha   90.00
_cell.angle_beta   90.00
_cell.angle_gamma   90.00
#
_symmetry.space_group_name_H-M   'P 1'
#
loop_
_entity.id
_entity.type
_entity.pdbx_description
1 polymer ?
#
loop_
_entity_poly.entity_id
_entity_poly.type
_entity_poly.pdbx_seq_one_letter_code
_entity_poly.pdbx_strand_id
1 'polypeptide(L)'
;MTPRMLGVTATSMTDSSDAKPKKKKPSRQQVFTLLVEVGRKVGDGLPKDSTGAALMIYASGIDEAEAVRETVAILKQADVAPLDVSGYGTLDERLAEGHEIAQEERELMQRALDENSVIVAQMTPFFEGDDEIDDDEDDDGGAVH
;
A
#
# COMPACT_ATOMS: atom_id res chain seq x y z
N MET A 1 -2.81 -66.99 -10.14
CA MET A 1 -1.74 -66.18 -9.52
C MET A 1 -0.56 -66.17 -10.46
N THR A 2 -0.43 -65.11 -11.27
CA THR A 2 0.72 -64.86 -12.14
C THR A 2 1.05 -63.38 -12.02
N PRO A 3 2.27 -63.00 -11.60
CA PRO A 3 2.62 -61.61 -11.41
C PRO A 3 2.93 -60.99 -12.78
N ARG A 4 2.25 -59.88 -13.10
CA ARG A 4 2.52 -59.12 -14.32
C ARG A 4 3.68 -58.17 -14.04
N MET A 5 4.75 -58.35 -14.80
CA MET A 5 6.00 -57.61 -14.74
C MET A 5 5.75 -56.11 -15.01
N LEU A 6 6.27 -55.27 -14.11
CA LEU A 6 6.42 -53.82 -14.26
C LEU A 6 7.75 -53.56 -14.99
N GLY A 7 7.78 -52.64 -15.96
CA GLY A 7 9.06 -52.24 -16.56
C GLY A 7 9.00 -51.37 -17.81
N VAL A 8 8.74 -50.07 -17.60
CA VAL A 8 9.37 -48.91 -18.27
C VAL A 8 9.35 -48.85 -19.81
N THR A 9 8.47 -47.99 -20.33
CA THR A 9 8.73 -47.20 -21.55
C THR A 9 9.05 -45.78 -21.15
N ALA A 10 10.30 -45.36 -21.35
CA ALA A 10 10.73 -43.97 -21.24
C ALA A 10 10.22 -43.21 -22.47
N THR A 11 9.19 -42.40 -22.30
CA THR A 11 8.79 -41.38 -23.28
C THR A 11 9.45 -40.06 -22.88
N SER A 12 10.44 -39.67 -23.67
CA SER A 12 10.93 -38.29 -23.75
C SER A 12 9.85 -37.39 -24.32
N MET A 13 9.48 -36.33 -23.61
CA MET A 13 8.92 -35.10 -24.21
C MET A 13 9.13 -33.95 -23.23
N THR A 14 10.06 -33.09 -23.60
CA THR A 14 10.21 -31.73 -23.11
C THR A 14 8.93 -30.95 -23.42
N ASP A 15 8.27 -30.40 -22.40
CA ASP A 15 7.28 -29.34 -22.59
C ASP A 15 7.84 -28.06 -21.93
N SER A 16 8.44 -27.22 -22.77
CA SER A 16 8.67 -25.81 -22.46
C SER A 16 7.31 -25.16 -22.31
N SER A 17 6.93 -24.86 -21.08
CA SER A 17 5.70 -24.16 -20.75
C SER A 17 5.77 -22.69 -21.17
N ASP A 18 5.38 -22.45 -22.43
CA ASP A 18 4.97 -21.16 -22.98
C ASP A 18 3.60 -20.76 -22.38
N ALA A 19 3.61 -20.21 -21.16
CA ALA A 19 2.41 -19.64 -20.56
C ALA A 19 2.24 -18.19 -21.04
N LYS A 20 1.69 -18.01 -22.26
CA LYS A 20 1.25 -16.69 -22.73
C LYS A 20 0.23 -16.07 -21.77
N PRO A 21 0.43 -14.82 -21.29
CA PRO A 21 -0.52 -14.18 -20.40
C PRO A 21 -1.81 -13.92 -21.18
N LYS A 22 -2.92 -14.50 -20.69
CA LYS A 22 -4.25 -14.17 -21.21
C LYS A 22 -4.48 -12.70 -20.94
N LYS A 23 -4.60 -11.89 -22.00
CA LYS A 23 -4.94 -10.46 -21.92
C LYS A 23 -6.24 -10.31 -21.14
N LYS A 24 -6.14 -9.98 -19.84
CA LYS A 24 -7.28 -9.57 -19.02
C LYS A 24 -7.88 -8.36 -19.73
N LYS A 25 -9.22 -8.32 -19.87
CA LYS A 25 -9.92 -7.10 -20.29
C LYS A 25 -9.39 -5.95 -19.43
N PRO A 26 -9.16 -4.74 -19.98
CA PRO A 26 -8.66 -3.63 -19.17
C PRO A 26 -9.55 -3.53 -17.94
N SER A 27 -8.97 -3.79 -16.78
CA SER A 27 -9.71 -3.69 -15.55
C SER A 27 -10.16 -2.23 -15.46
N ARG A 28 -11.42 -2.01 -15.11
CA ARG A 28 -11.87 -0.66 -14.76
C ARG A 28 -11.25 -0.19 -13.44
N GLN A 29 -10.58 -1.10 -12.73
CA GLN A 29 -9.88 -0.79 -11.50
C GLN A 29 -8.63 0.02 -11.81
N GLN A 30 -8.42 1.02 -10.98
CA GLN A 30 -7.24 1.83 -10.88
C GLN A 30 -6.69 1.68 -9.46
N VAL A 31 -5.45 2.10 -9.27
CA VAL A 31 -4.83 2.17 -7.95
C VAL A 31 -4.80 3.62 -7.50
N PHE A 32 -5.42 3.86 -6.35
CA PHE A 32 -5.50 5.17 -5.70
C PHE A 32 -4.50 5.22 -4.56
N THR A 33 -3.88 6.39 -4.41
CA THR A 33 -3.06 6.69 -3.23
C THR A 33 -3.93 7.43 -2.22
N LEU A 34 -4.09 6.85 -1.04
CA LEU A 34 -4.89 7.41 0.05
C LEU A 34 -3.98 7.65 1.25
N LEU A 35 -4.09 8.82 1.86
CA LEU A 35 -3.56 9.07 3.19
C LEU A 35 -4.70 8.92 4.18
N VAL A 36 -4.53 8.03 5.16
CA VAL A 36 -5.52 7.79 6.20
C VAL A 36 -4.91 8.13 7.54
N GLU A 37 -5.52 9.08 8.24
CA GLU A 37 -5.18 9.34 9.63
C GLU A 37 -5.98 8.40 10.52
N VAL A 38 -5.30 7.75 11.45
CA VAL A 38 -5.89 6.81 12.38
C VAL A 38 -5.62 7.23 13.82
N GLY A 39 -6.61 7.08 14.67
CA GLY A 39 -6.50 7.34 16.10
C GLY A 39 -6.07 6.08 16.87
N ARG A 40 -5.52 6.29 18.07
CA ARG A 40 -5.24 5.22 19.02
C ARG A 40 -6.52 4.45 19.38
N LYS A 41 -6.44 3.12 19.29
CA LYS A 41 -7.45 2.18 19.81
C LYS A 41 -6.78 0.95 20.40
N VAL A 42 -7.42 0.32 21.39
CA VAL A 42 -6.93 -0.94 21.95
C VAL A 42 -6.86 -2.01 20.86
N GLY A 43 -5.67 -2.56 20.63
CA GLY A 43 -5.44 -3.59 19.62
C GLY A 43 -5.21 -3.05 18.20
N ASP A 44 -5.00 -1.74 18.03
CA ASP A 44 -4.74 -1.10 16.72
C ASP A 44 -3.40 -1.48 16.06
N GLY A 45 -2.51 -2.15 16.81
CA GLY A 45 -1.17 -2.52 16.33
C GLY A 45 -0.19 -1.35 16.20
N LEU A 46 -0.58 -0.13 16.61
CA LEU A 46 0.32 1.02 16.58
C LEU A 46 1.38 0.90 17.71
N PRO A 47 2.56 1.53 17.55
CA PRO A 47 3.64 1.50 18.55
C PRO A 47 3.17 1.94 19.94
N LYS A 48 3.89 1.52 20.99
CA LYS A 48 3.58 1.98 22.35
C LYS A 48 3.74 3.51 22.43
N ASP A 49 2.89 4.15 23.22
CA ASP A 49 2.92 5.60 23.50
C ASP A 49 2.58 6.50 22.28
N SER A 50 2.22 5.93 21.13
CA SER A 50 1.68 6.70 20.00
C SER A 50 0.23 7.12 20.27
N THR A 51 -0.19 8.30 19.82
CA THR A 51 -1.57 8.83 19.92
C THR A 51 -2.41 8.52 18.67
N GLY A 52 -1.74 8.19 17.57
CA GLY A 52 -2.33 7.86 16.27
C GLY A 52 -1.26 7.54 15.24
N ALA A 53 -1.62 7.53 13.96
CA ALA A 53 -0.67 7.45 12.86
C ALA A 53 -1.27 8.00 11.56
N ALA A 54 -0.40 8.44 10.66
CA ALA A 54 -0.71 8.60 9.25
C ALA A 54 -0.31 7.34 8.47
N LEU A 55 -1.24 6.80 7.69
CA LEU A 55 -1.04 5.64 6.85
C LEU A 55 -1.10 6.06 5.37
N MET A 56 -0.02 5.87 4.64
CA MET A 56 -0.04 5.93 3.18
C MET A 56 -0.49 4.57 2.66
N ILE A 57 -1.58 4.56 1.90
CA ILE A 57 -2.27 3.35 1.46
C ILE A 57 -2.42 3.36 -0.06
N TYR A 58 -2.10 2.25 -0.70
CA TYR A 58 -2.48 1.98 -2.08
C TYR A 58 -3.70 1.09 -2.11
N ALA A 59 -4.79 1.61 -2.64
CA ALA A 59 -6.09 0.93 -2.69
C ALA A 59 -6.53 0.76 -4.13
N SER A 60 -6.89 -0.46 -4.52
CA SER A 60 -7.56 -0.70 -5.79
C SER A 60 -9.04 -0.29 -5.71
N GLY A 61 -9.55 0.38 -6.74
CA GLY A 61 -10.97 0.73 -6.86
C GLY A 61 -11.37 1.11 -8.28
N ILE A 62 -12.65 1.11 -8.61
CA ILE A 62 -13.18 1.63 -9.89
C ILE A 62 -13.20 3.16 -9.86
N ASP A 63 -13.50 3.72 -8.69
CA ASP A 63 -13.43 5.15 -8.41
C ASP A 63 -12.83 5.39 -7.02
N GLU A 64 -12.45 6.63 -6.76
CA GLU A 64 -11.85 7.03 -5.48
C GLU A 64 -12.80 6.76 -4.31
N ALA A 65 -14.09 7.03 -4.48
CA ALA A 65 -15.07 6.85 -3.42
C ALA A 65 -15.22 5.37 -3.01
N GLU A 66 -15.11 4.44 -3.96
CA GLU A 66 -15.03 3.00 -3.72
C GLU A 66 -13.76 2.63 -2.97
N ALA A 67 -12.59 3.09 -3.44
CA ALA A 67 -11.32 2.84 -2.78
C ALA A 67 -11.33 3.32 -1.32
N VAL A 68 -11.91 4.51 -1.06
CA VAL A 68 -12.09 5.06 0.29
C VAL A 68 -13.01 4.18 1.13
N ARG A 69 -14.19 3.79 0.62
CA ARG A 69 -15.15 2.95 1.35
C ARG A 69 -14.55 1.60 1.74
N GLU A 70 -13.88 0.94 0.80
CA GLU A 70 -13.25 -0.37 1.03
C GLU A 70 -12.09 -0.25 2.04
N THR A 71 -11.26 0.78 1.91
CA THR A 71 -10.16 1.04 2.85
C THR A 71 -10.68 1.23 4.28
N VAL A 72 -11.71 2.06 4.46
CA VAL A 72 -12.33 2.28 5.78
C VAL A 72 -12.93 0.98 6.34
N ALA A 73 -13.56 0.16 5.50
CA ALA A 73 -14.14 -1.11 5.91
C ALA A 73 -13.05 -2.09 6.41
N ILE A 74 -11.95 -2.22 5.66
CA ILE A 74 -10.82 -3.10 6.01
C ILE A 74 -10.12 -2.63 7.29
N LEU A 75 -9.87 -1.33 7.44
CA LEU A 75 -9.23 -0.78 8.64
C LEU A 75 -10.08 -1.03 9.90
N LYS A 76 -11.40 -0.86 9.80
CA LYS A 76 -12.32 -1.17 10.90
C LYS A 76 -12.31 -2.66 11.24
N GLN A 77 -12.25 -3.53 10.25
CA GLN A 77 -12.14 -4.98 10.44
C GLN A 77 -10.80 -5.37 11.09
N ALA A 78 -9.73 -4.62 10.82
CA ALA A 78 -8.42 -4.76 11.45
C ALA A 78 -8.31 -4.08 12.82
N ASP A 79 -9.43 -3.69 13.42
CA ASP A 79 -9.50 -2.99 14.71
C ASP A 79 -8.81 -1.61 14.77
N VAL A 80 -8.47 -1.01 13.63
CA VAL A 80 -7.93 0.35 13.53
C VAL A 80 -9.06 1.38 13.49
N ALA A 81 -8.82 2.59 14.04
CA ALA A 81 -9.80 3.67 14.11
C ALA A 81 -9.49 4.78 13.09
N PRO A 82 -10.01 4.72 11.84
CA PRO A 82 -9.82 5.80 10.88
C PRO A 82 -10.53 7.08 11.32
N LEU A 83 -9.84 8.22 11.23
CA LEU A 83 -10.29 9.56 11.59
C LEU A 83 -10.58 10.39 10.34
N ASP A 84 -9.59 10.53 9.47
CA ASP A 84 -9.68 11.26 8.21
C ASP A 84 -9.12 10.43 7.05
N VAL A 85 -9.68 10.62 5.86
CA VAL A 85 -9.21 9.98 4.62
C VAL A 85 -9.08 11.04 3.54
N SER A 86 -7.85 11.21 3.07
CA SER A 86 -7.48 12.13 2.00
C SER A 86 -6.97 11.37 0.78
N GLY A 87 -7.51 11.66 -0.40
CA GLY A 87 -7.09 11.03 -1.65
C GLY A 87 -6.08 11.88 -2.43
N TYR A 88 -5.03 11.22 -2.92
CA TYR A 88 -3.97 11.83 -3.74
C TYR A 88 -4.08 11.42 -5.22
N GLY A 89 -5.27 10.97 -5.64
CA GLY A 89 -5.53 10.52 -7.00
C GLY A 89 -4.89 9.16 -7.34
N THR A 90 -4.92 8.87 -8.63
CA THR A 90 -4.43 7.62 -9.24
C THR A 90 -2.94 7.67 -9.54
N LEU A 91 -2.34 6.49 -9.76
CA LEU A 91 -0.95 6.40 -10.25
C LEU A 91 -0.75 7.22 -11.53
N ASP A 92 -1.66 7.15 -12.50
CA ASP A 92 -1.55 7.87 -13.77
C ASP A 92 -1.58 9.39 -13.59
N GLU A 93 -2.43 9.89 -12.70
CA GLU A 93 -2.51 11.33 -12.38
C GLU A 93 -1.22 11.82 -11.74
N ARG A 94 -0.68 11.07 -10.76
CA ARG A 94 0.60 11.44 -10.12
C ARG A 94 1.77 11.45 -11.10
N LEU A 95 1.82 10.48 -12.03
CA LEU A 95 2.83 10.48 -13.08
C LEU A 95 2.65 11.66 -14.06
N ALA A 96 1.41 12.05 -14.36
CA ALA A 96 1.12 13.20 -15.20
C ALA A 96 1.48 14.54 -14.55
N GLU A 97 1.38 14.62 -13.22
CA GLU A 97 1.83 15.76 -12.41
C GLU A 97 3.37 15.84 -12.28
N GLY A 98 4.08 14.82 -12.79
CA GLY A 98 5.54 14.77 -12.76
C GLY A 98 6.11 14.22 -11.46
N HIS A 99 5.31 13.56 -10.62
CA HIS A 99 5.82 12.89 -9.43
C HIS A 99 6.64 11.65 -9.81
N GLU A 100 7.88 11.59 -9.34
CA GLU A 100 8.68 10.37 -9.39
C GLU A 100 8.18 9.40 -8.31
N ILE A 101 7.75 8.22 -8.75
CA ILE A 101 7.30 7.13 -7.89
C ILE A 101 8.32 6.00 -8.03
N ALA A 102 8.92 5.61 -6.91
CA ALA A 102 9.98 4.61 -6.88
C ALA A 102 9.46 3.26 -7.41
N GLN A 103 10.36 2.43 -7.93
CA GLN A 103 9.98 1.12 -8.49
C GLN A 103 9.29 0.23 -7.44
N GLU A 104 9.75 0.27 -6.20
CA GLU A 104 9.17 -0.48 -5.07
C GLU A 104 7.72 -0.05 -4.79
N GLU A 105 7.44 1.26 -4.81
CA GLU A 105 6.08 1.78 -4.67
C GLU A 105 5.18 1.35 -5.83
N ARG A 106 5.70 1.39 -7.07
CA ARG A 106 4.96 0.91 -8.25
C ARG A 106 4.62 -0.58 -8.15
N GLU A 107 5.52 -1.38 -7.60
CA GLU A 107 5.28 -2.81 -7.37
C GLU A 107 4.19 -3.04 -6.32
N LEU A 108 4.19 -2.27 -5.23
CA LEU A 108 3.11 -2.31 -4.24
C LEU A 108 1.77 -1.87 -4.85
N MET A 109 1.77 -0.81 -5.65
CA MET A 109 0.58 -0.34 -6.36
C MET A 109 0.04 -1.38 -7.35
N GLN A 110 0.93 -1.99 -8.13
CA GLN A 110 0.57 -3.05 -9.08
C GLN A 110 0.02 -4.27 -8.35
N ARG A 111 0.61 -4.64 -7.21
CA ARG A 111 0.11 -5.72 -6.37
C ARG A 111 -1.27 -5.43 -5.81
N ALA A 112 -1.51 -4.21 -5.32
CA ALA A 112 -2.83 -3.77 -4.87
C ALA A 112 -3.88 -3.94 -5.97
N LEU A 113 -3.52 -3.56 -7.21
CA LEU A 113 -4.37 -3.70 -8.39
C LEU A 113 -4.62 -5.16 -8.78
N ASP A 114 -3.58 -5.99 -8.80
CA ASP A 114 -3.68 -7.39 -9.22
C ASP A 114 -4.46 -8.26 -8.22
N GLU A 115 -4.31 -7.97 -6.93
CA GLU A 115 -4.94 -8.71 -5.84
C GLU A 115 -6.30 -8.12 -5.43
N ASN A 116 -6.70 -6.96 -5.96
CA ASN A 116 -7.88 -6.21 -5.52
C ASN A 116 -7.82 -5.93 -4.01
N SER A 117 -6.66 -5.45 -3.53
CA SER A 117 -6.36 -5.33 -2.11
C SER A 117 -6.02 -3.89 -1.72
N VAL A 118 -6.10 -3.64 -0.41
CA VAL A 118 -5.63 -2.42 0.23
C VAL A 118 -4.29 -2.71 0.89
N ILE A 119 -3.24 -1.98 0.50
CA ILE A 119 -1.87 -2.19 0.97
C ILE A 119 -1.39 -0.92 1.68
N VAL A 120 -0.95 -1.06 2.93
CA VAL A 120 -0.26 0.01 3.65
C VAL A 120 1.18 0.09 3.15
N ALA A 121 1.54 1.20 2.51
CA ALA A 121 2.86 1.46 1.96
C ALA A 121 3.81 2.07 3.00
N GLN A 122 3.29 3.01 3.80
CA GLN A 122 4.04 3.67 4.86
C GLN A 122 3.13 3.88 6.08
N MET A 123 3.71 3.78 7.27
CA MET A 123 3.07 4.11 8.54
C MET A 123 3.95 5.09 9.29
N THR A 124 3.41 6.27 9.60
CA THR A 124 4.06 7.31 10.38
C THR A 124 3.29 7.50 11.68
N PRO A 125 3.71 6.88 12.80
CA PRO A 125 3.06 7.05 14.10
C PRO A 125 3.21 8.48 14.63
N PHE A 126 2.21 8.96 15.35
CA PHE A 126 2.23 10.24 16.06
C PHE A 126 2.55 9.99 17.53
N PHE A 127 3.49 10.73 18.12
CA PHE A 127 3.81 10.66 19.55
C PHE A 127 3.50 11.99 20.24
N GLU A 128 3.24 11.91 21.54
CA GLU A 128 3.01 13.08 22.39
C GLU A 128 4.33 13.87 22.52
N GLY A 129 4.41 15.06 21.91
CA GLY A 129 5.62 15.91 21.89
C GLY A 129 6.20 16.20 20.50
N ASP A 130 5.77 15.51 19.44
CA ASP A 130 6.20 15.81 18.06
C ASP A 130 5.56 17.10 17.50
N ASP A 131 4.73 17.80 18.27
CA ASP A 131 4.24 19.16 18.00
C ASP A 131 5.28 20.26 18.35
N GLU A 132 6.45 19.90 18.88
CA GLU A 132 7.55 20.86 19.06
C GLU A 132 8.22 21.15 17.72
N ILE A 133 7.75 22.21 17.08
CA ILE A 133 8.48 22.93 16.04
C ILE A 133 9.85 23.31 16.60
N ASP A 134 10.91 22.84 15.94
CA ASP A 134 12.28 23.36 16.03
C ASP A 134 12.28 24.85 15.60
N ASP A 135 11.91 25.75 16.51
CA ASP A 135 12.22 27.18 16.44
C ASP A 135 13.67 27.41 16.96
N ASP A 136 14.67 26.75 16.38
CA ASP A 136 16.09 27.06 16.62
C ASP A 136 16.53 28.24 15.72
N GLU A 137 16.37 29.44 16.30
CA GLU A 137 17.25 30.63 16.24
C GLU A 137 18.17 30.85 15.01
N ASP A 138 17.86 31.88 14.21
CA ASP A 138 18.87 32.75 13.58
C ASP A 138 18.68 34.20 14.13
N ASP A 139 18.96 34.40 15.42
CA ASP A 139 19.25 35.73 16.02
C ASP A 139 20.73 35.80 16.38
N ASP A 140 21.63 35.88 15.39
CA ASP A 140 23.01 36.31 15.65
C ASP A 140 23.06 37.85 15.71
N GLY A 141 22.75 38.36 16.90
CA GLY A 141 23.10 39.71 17.31
C GLY A 141 24.61 39.88 17.47
N GLY A 142 25.29 40.28 16.39
CA GLY A 142 26.72 40.55 16.35
C GLY A 142 27.11 42.02 16.56
N ALA A 143 27.33 42.38 17.83
CA ALA A 143 28.26 43.41 18.34
C ALA A 143 27.94 44.92 18.23
N VAL A 144 27.62 45.49 19.40
CA VAL A 144 27.89 46.87 19.78
C VAL A 144 29.39 47.11 20.06
N HIS A 145 30.00 48.10 19.40
CA HIS A 145 31.00 49.03 19.96
C HIS A 145 31.13 50.28 19.09
#